data_AF-A0A485KMC6-F1
#
_entry.id   AF-A0A485KMC6-F1
#
_cell.length_a   1.000
_cell.length_b   1.000
_cell.length_c   1.000
_cell.angle_alpha   90.00
_cell.angle_beta   90.00
_cell.angle_gamma   90.00
#
_symmetry.space_group_name_H-M   'P 1'
#
loop_
_entity.id
_entity.type
_entity.pdbx_description
1 polymer ?
#
loop_
_entity_poly.entity_id
_entity_poly.type
_entity_poly.pdbx_seq_one_letter_code
_entity_poly.pdbx_strand_id
1 'polypeptide(L)'
;MAVARLHGCVVGKSILYVSATQINMGNDFWWPNFNATGAYAYVANWYTLHLMLHSADDVAVALDNVEFADVTPYNPTSTVISSSVFSPLIALYESANTVSHAVDSLRAHDVCGVPQVMTQYCWLDFDKQYAMANLLTLQQRCHANGTFYLESMLRNIGWVEFAVCWGNHAFEFAFADALRATHAGVAWLQQTNTAVFNTPVNVEVAFWVAHGIDHDTTQFQNFKSLGLTKIFSIENAIGIAVPMALKHTTAAWLPSQTTMKLYWAFGMDIVAITSPNSPVFGSSVLAASATVAYAN
;
A
#
# COMPACT_ATOMS: atom_id res chain seq x y z
N MET A 1 7.63 -50.62 -45.36
CA MET A 1 9.04 -50.35 -44.96
C MET A 1 9.36 -48.86 -44.79
N ALA A 2 8.81 -47.95 -45.62
CA ALA A 2 9.06 -46.50 -45.49
C ALA A 2 8.47 -45.86 -44.21
N VAL A 3 7.26 -46.26 -43.81
CA VAL A 3 6.59 -45.74 -42.59
C VAL A 3 7.40 -46.04 -41.31
N ALA A 4 7.93 -47.26 -41.16
CA ALA A 4 8.76 -47.64 -40.02
C ALA A 4 10.11 -46.89 -39.97
N ARG A 5 10.70 -46.56 -41.13
CA ARG A 5 11.93 -45.74 -41.20
C ARG A 5 11.67 -44.27 -40.84
N LEU A 6 10.53 -43.73 -41.23
CA LEU A 6 10.10 -42.39 -40.79
C LEU A 6 9.88 -42.34 -39.27
N HIS A 7 9.25 -43.35 -38.69
CA HIS A 7 9.04 -43.43 -37.23
C HIS A 7 10.36 -43.49 -36.46
N GLY A 8 11.33 -44.31 -36.90
CA GLY A 8 12.66 -44.37 -36.28
C GLY A 8 13.46 -43.06 -36.37
N CYS A 9 13.33 -42.32 -37.47
CA CYS A 9 13.99 -41.03 -37.66
C CYS A 9 13.38 -39.94 -36.76
N VAL A 10 12.05 -39.94 -36.62
CA VAL A 10 11.34 -39.02 -35.71
C VAL A 10 11.73 -39.30 -34.25
N VAL A 11 11.67 -40.56 -33.81
CA VAL A 11 12.03 -40.94 -32.44
C VAL A 11 13.50 -40.63 -32.15
N GLY A 12 14.42 -40.92 -33.08
CA GLY A 12 15.84 -40.61 -32.92
C GLY A 12 16.12 -39.10 -32.80
N LYS A 13 15.44 -38.27 -33.61
CA LYS A 13 15.54 -36.80 -33.51
C LYS A 13 14.97 -36.28 -32.20
N SER A 14 13.86 -36.84 -31.71
CA SER A 14 13.28 -36.47 -30.42
C SER A 14 14.22 -36.81 -29.26
N ILE A 15 14.86 -37.98 -29.27
CA ILE A 15 15.84 -38.35 -28.25
C ILE A 15 17.03 -37.40 -28.27
N LEU A 16 17.60 -37.13 -29.46
CA LEU A 16 18.73 -36.19 -29.60
C LEU A 16 18.36 -34.78 -29.13
N TYR A 17 17.14 -34.31 -29.43
CA TYR A 17 16.65 -33.02 -28.97
C TYR A 17 16.58 -32.97 -27.44
N VAL A 18 15.91 -33.94 -26.80
CA VAL A 18 15.78 -33.99 -25.34
C VAL A 18 17.14 -34.12 -24.65
N SER A 19 18.05 -34.92 -25.20
CA SER A 19 19.42 -35.03 -24.69
C SER A 19 20.20 -33.74 -24.83
N ALA A 20 20.07 -33.03 -25.96
CA ALA A 20 20.75 -31.76 -26.19
C ALA A 20 20.18 -30.62 -25.32
N THR A 21 18.89 -30.65 -25.00
CA THR A 21 18.22 -29.62 -24.20
C THR A 21 18.11 -29.96 -22.71
N GLN A 22 18.67 -31.09 -22.26
CA GLN A 22 18.53 -31.58 -20.89
C GLN A 22 18.95 -30.55 -19.82
N ILE A 23 20.04 -29.80 -20.06
CA ILE A 23 20.54 -28.78 -19.13
C ILE A 23 19.58 -27.57 -19.09
N ASN A 24 19.07 -27.17 -20.25
CA ASN A 24 18.16 -26.03 -20.35
C ASN A 24 16.83 -26.38 -19.68
N MET A 25 16.28 -27.55 -19.95
CA MET A 25 15.02 -28.04 -19.37
C MET A 25 15.18 -28.62 -17.95
N GLY A 26 16.30 -28.35 -17.28
CA GLY A 26 16.56 -28.84 -15.93
C GLY A 26 15.74 -28.15 -14.83
N ASN A 27 15.05 -27.06 -15.16
CA ASN A 27 14.16 -26.30 -14.28
C ASN A 27 13.05 -25.63 -15.10
N ASP A 28 12.01 -25.13 -14.42
CA ASP A 28 10.84 -24.51 -15.05
C ASP A 28 11.14 -23.18 -15.76
N PHE A 29 12.25 -22.53 -15.39
CA PHE A 29 12.71 -21.27 -16.01
C PHE A 29 13.37 -21.49 -17.37
N TRP A 30 13.70 -22.74 -17.69
CA TRP A 30 14.50 -23.12 -18.85
C TRP A 30 15.87 -22.41 -18.90
N TRP A 31 16.38 -22.05 -17.72
CA TRP A 31 17.64 -21.33 -17.56
C TRP A 31 18.74 -22.32 -17.15
N PRO A 32 19.75 -22.56 -18.02
CA PRO A 32 20.85 -23.48 -17.73
C PRO A 32 21.51 -23.21 -16.36
N ASN A 33 21.66 -24.25 -15.54
CA ASN A 33 22.34 -24.20 -14.25
C ASN A 33 21.75 -23.22 -13.22
N PHE A 34 20.50 -22.78 -13.40
CA PHE A 34 19.83 -21.91 -12.43
C PHE A 34 19.74 -22.59 -11.06
N ASN A 35 20.17 -21.88 -10.03
CA ASN A 35 20.16 -22.35 -8.65
C ASN A 35 19.82 -21.21 -7.70
N ALA A 36 19.41 -21.55 -6.48
CA ALA A 36 18.97 -20.59 -5.49
C ALA A 36 20.11 -19.71 -4.95
N THR A 37 21.33 -20.25 -4.83
CA THR A 37 22.46 -19.57 -4.17
C THR A 37 23.32 -18.75 -5.12
N GLY A 38 23.24 -19.01 -6.42
CA GLY A 38 24.00 -18.32 -7.45
C GLY A 38 23.09 -17.44 -8.29
N ALA A 39 22.48 -18.02 -9.32
CA ALA A 39 21.70 -17.27 -10.31
C ALA A 39 20.56 -16.48 -9.67
N TYR A 40 19.76 -17.12 -8.81
CA TYR A 40 18.66 -16.45 -8.12
C TYR A 40 19.15 -15.32 -7.21
N ALA A 41 20.15 -15.60 -6.37
CA ALA A 41 20.70 -14.63 -5.44
C ALA A 41 21.31 -13.42 -6.17
N TYR A 42 21.98 -13.64 -7.30
CA TYR A 42 22.53 -12.57 -8.14
C TYR A 42 21.43 -11.66 -8.68
N VAL A 43 20.43 -12.24 -9.35
CA VAL A 43 19.30 -11.48 -9.90
C VAL A 43 18.55 -10.73 -8.79
N ALA A 44 18.35 -11.35 -7.64
CA ALA A 44 17.68 -10.72 -6.50
C ALA A 44 18.51 -9.57 -5.89
N ASN A 45 19.82 -9.71 -5.73
CA ASN A 45 20.68 -8.62 -5.26
C ASN A 45 20.71 -7.47 -6.29
N TRP A 46 20.80 -7.81 -7.58
CA TRP A 46 20.73 -6.84 -8.67
C TRP A 46 19.43 -6.04 -8.63
N TYR A 47 18.27 -6.70 -8.61
CA TYR A 47 16.96 -6.02 -8.52
C TYR A 47 16.85 -5.17 -7.27
N THR A 48 17.35 -5.66 -6.14
CA THR A 48 17.25 -4.93 -4.88
C THR A 48 18.06 -3.63 -4.92
N LEU A 49 19.25 -3.65 -5.52
CA LEU A 49 20.06 -2.45 -5.72
C LEU A 49 19.44 -1.53 -6.77
N HIS A 50 19.00 -2.10 -7.91
CA HIS A 50 18.46 -1.34 -9.03
C HIS A 50 17.20 -0.58 -8.62
N LEU A 51 16.24 -1.25 -7.95
CA LEU A 51 15.00 -0.65 -7.44
C LEU A 51 15.21 0.32 -6.27
N MET A 52 16.42 0.47 -5.74
CA MET A 52 16.76 1.55 -4.81
C MET A 52 17.24 2.81 -5.52
N LEU A 53 17.72 2.69 -6.76
CA LEU A 53 18.34 3.78 -7.50
C LEU A 53 17.49 4.25 -8.69
N HIS A 54 16.61 3.38 -9.20
CA HIS A 54 15.82 3.60 -10.40
C HIS A 54 14.38 3.15 -10.19
N SER A 55 13.49 3.67 -11.04
CA SER A 55 12.11 3.23 -11.10
C SER A 55 12.00 1.83 -11.71
N ALA A 56 10.92 1.10 -11.42
CA ALA A 56 10.72 -0.25 -11.98
C ALA A 56 10.49 -0.23 -13.52
N ASP A 57 10.17 0.93 -14.07
CA ASP A 57 9.90 1.13 -15.50
C ASP A 57 11.19 1.40 -16.31
N ASP A 58 12.34 1.48 -15.66
CA ASP A 58 13.61 1.78 -16.30
C ASP A 58 14.34 0.52 -16.83
N VAL A 59 14.40 0.46 -18.16
CA VAL A 59 15.42 -0.20 -19.01
C VAL A 59 15.38 -1.73 -19.10
N ALA A 60 15.21 -2.22 -20.33
CA ALA A 60 15.58 -3.57 -20.72
C ALA A 60 17.10 -3.73 -20.66
N VAL A 61 17.60 -4.24 -19.54
CA VAL A 61 19.03 -4.45 -19.29
C VAL A 61 19.47 -5.86 -19.67
N ALA A 62 20.73 -5.99 -20.07
CA ALA A 62 21.40 -7.27 -20.23
C ALA A 62 22.17 -7.58 -18.92
N LEU A 63 21.71 -8.59 -18.17
CA LEU A 63 22.30 -8.95 -16.86
C LEU A 63 23.76 -9.44 -16.97
N ASP A 64 24.25 -9.77 -18.15
CA ASP A 64 25.64 -10.14 -18.43
C ASP A 64 26.53 -8.93 -18.73
N ASN A 65 25.99 -7.70 -18.67
CA ASN A 65 26.80 -6.49 -18.77
C ASN A 65 27.72 -6.33 -17.57
N VAL A 66 29.00 -6.02 -17.82
CA VAL A 66 30.04 -5.83 -16.79
C VAL A 66 29.71 -4.72 -15.80
N GLU A 67 28.88 -3.75 -16.19
CA GLU A 67 28.41 -2.68 -15.30
C GLU A 67 27.58 -3.19 -14.11
N PHE A 68 26.99 -4.38 -14.25
CA PHE A 68 26.16 -5.03 -13.23
C PHE A 68 26.89 -6.16 -12.49
N ALA A 69 28.20 -6.28 -12.69
CA ALA A 69 29.03 -7.16 -11.89
C ALA A 69 29.11 -6.64 -10.45
N ASP A 70 29.04 -7.53 -9.47
CA ASP A 70 29.27 -7.21 -8.06
C ASP A 70 30.46 -8.02 -7.50
N VAL A 71 30.78 -7.79 -6.22
CA VAL A 71 31.85 -8.49 -5.50
C VAL A 71 31.34 -9.70 -4.70
N THR A 72 30.07 -10.05 -4.83
CA THR A 72 29.43 -11.11 -4.06
C THR A 72 29.79 -12.47 -4.66
N PRO A 73 30.31 -13.42 -3.85
CA PRO A 73 30.54 -14.77 -4.35
C PRO A 73 29.21 -15.51 -4.50
N TYR A 74 28.87 -15.89 -5.74
CA TYR A 74 27.65 -16.65 -6.11
C TYR A 74 27.88 -18.15 -6.32
N ASN A 75 29.01 -18.68 -5.86
CA ASN A 75 29.34 -20.10 -5.84
C ASN A 75 29.25 -20.83 -4.46
N PRO A 76 28.92 -20.20 -3.31
CA PRO A 76 28.82 -20.92 -2.04
C PRO A 76 27.50 -21.69 -1.91
N THR A 77 27.40 -22.49 -0.85
CA THR A 77 26.18 -23.24 -0.47
C THR A 77 25.07 -22.37 0.09
N SER A 78 25.32 -21.09 0.36
CA SER A 78 24.34 -20.10 0.82
C SER A 78 24.82 -18.70 0.46
N THR A 79 23.90 -17.88 -0.05
CA THR A 79 24.16 -16.49 -0.44
C THR A 79 23.06 -15.59 0.10
N VAL A 80 23.45 -14.44 0.63
CA VAL A 80 22.51 -13.48 1.23
C VAL A 80 21.95 -12.55 0.16
N ILE A 81 20.63 -12.36 0.17
CA ILE A 81 19.95 -11.30 -0.58
C ILE A 81 19.81 -10.10 0.34
N SER A 82 20.56 -9.04 0.08
CA SER A 82 20.59 -7.84 0.94
C SER A 82 19.48 -6.88 0.53
N SER A 83 18.67 -6.42 1.48
CA SER A 83 17.63 -5.41 1.22
C SER A 83 17.52 -4.40 2.35
N SER A 84 17.26 -3.13 2.01
CA SER A 84 17.13 -2.05 3.00
C SER A 84 15.95 -2.30 3.95
N VAL A 85 16.15 -2.10 5.25
CA VAL A 85 15.06 -2.15 6.24
C VAL A 85 13.98 -1.08 5.98
N PHE A 86 14.33 -0.01 5.27
CA PHE A 86 13.42 1.08 4.92
C PHE A 86 12.61 0.82 3.64
N SER A 87 12.84 -0.30 2.93
CA SER A 87 12.14 -0.59 1.67
C SER A 87 10.61 -0.48 1.76
N PRO A 88 9.92 -0.92 2.83
CA PRO A 88 8.47 -0.71 2.96
C PRO A 88 8.07 0.77 3.04
N LEU A 89 8.86 1.60 3.72
CA LEU A 89 8.61 3.03 3.83
C LEU A 89 8.85 3.74 2.50
N ILE A 90 9.95 3.43 1.81
CA ILE A 90 10.23 3.96 0.48
C ILE A 90 9.09 3.60 -0.47
N ALA A 91 8.64 2.35 -0.47
CA ALA A 91 7.50 1.94 -1.30
C ALA A 91 6.23 2.75 -0.98
N LEU A 92 5.90 2.94 0.30
CA LEU A 92 4.75 3.75 0.71
C LEU A 92 4.85 5.21 0.23
N TYR A 93 6.03 5.82 0.37
CA TYR A 93 6.22 7.25 0.10
C TYR A 93 6.47 7.62 -1.35
N GLU A 94 7.06 6.73 -2.13
CA GLU A 94 7.48 7.04 -3.51
C GLU A 94 6.61 6.35 -4.55
N SER A 95 6.12 5.14 -4.27
CA SER A 95 5.36 4.34 -5.25
C SER A 95 3.86 4.24 -4.95
N ALA A 96 3.46 4.22 -3.68
CA ALA A 96 2.08 4.01 -3.27
C ALA A 96 1.36 5.28 -2.80
N ASN A 97 1.83 6.45 -3.24
CA ASN A 97 1.29 7.75 -2.83
C ASN A 97 0.37 8.41 -3.87
N THR A 98 0.13 7.77 -5.02
CA THR A 98 -0.77 8.32 -6.04
C THR A 98 -2.21 8.19 -5.58
N VAL A 99 -3.08 9.09 -6.05
CA VAL A 99 -4.52 9.06 -5.73
C VAL A 99 -5.15 7.70 -6.07
N SER A 100 -4.77 7.09 -7.21
CA SER A 100 -5.27 5.77 -7.59
C SER A 100 -4.85 4.68 -6.60
N HIS A 101 -3.57 4.64 -6.22
CA HIS A 101 -3.10 3.66 -5.24
C HIS A 101 -3.73 3.88 -3.87
N ALA A 102 -3.96 5.13 -3.46
CA ALA A 102 -4.61 5.47 -2.21
C ALA A 102 -6.07 4.97 -2.17
N VAL A 103 -6.86 5.27 -3.21
CA VAL A 103 -8.24 4.81 -3.35
C VAL A 103 -8.31 3.28 -3.35
N ASP A 104 -7.49 2.61 -4.16
CA ASP A 104 -7.43 1.14 -4.19
C ASP A 104 -7.04 0.56 -2.82
N SER A 105 -6.02 1.14 -2.18
CA SER A 105 -5.52 0.67 -0.89
C SER A 105 -6.53 0.86 0.24
N LEU A 106 -7.24 2.00 0.29
CA LEU A 106 -8.28 2.26 1.28
C LEU A 106 -9.46 1.30 1.13
N ARG A 107 -9.88 1.00 -0.11
CA ARG A 107 -10.97 0.06 -0.39
C ARG A 107 -10.60 -1.40 -0.08
N ALA A 108 -9.33 -1.75 -0.21
CA ALA A 108 -8.81 -3.07 0.15
C ALA A 108 -8.40 -3.16 1.63
N HIS A 109 -8.40 -2.04 2.38
CA HIS A 109 -7.95 -2.02 3.76
C HIS A 109 -8.99 -2.66 4.68
N ASP A 110 -8.51 -3.29 5.75
CA ASP A 110 -9.38 -3.68 6.85
C ASP A 110 -9.96 -2.41 7.49
N VAL A 111 -11.29 -2.29 7.45
CA VAL A 111 -12.04 -1.13 7.95
C VAL A 111 -11.72 -0.83 9.41
N CYS A 112 -11.46 -1.85 10.23
CA CYS A 112 -11.06 -1.67 11.62
C CYS A 112 -9.69 -0.98 11.76
N GLY A 113 -8.79 -1.18 10.80
CA GLY A 113 -7.44 -0.60 10.80
C GLY A 113 -7.38 0.85 10.31
N VAL A 114 -8.44 1.35 9.65
CA VAL A 114 -8.36 2.61 8.90
C VAL A 114 -8.09 3.84 9.79
N PRO A 115 -8.69 4.00 11.00
CA PRO A 115 -8.33 5.09 11.90
C PRO A 115 -6.89 5.05 12.42
N GLN A 116 -6.15 3.96 12.16
CA GLN A 116 -4.73 3.84 12.47
C GLN A 116 -3.83 4.27 11.32
N VAL A 117 -4.38 4.71 10.17
CA VAL A 117 -3.62 5.42 9.14
C VAL A 117 -3.05 6.69 9.77
N MET A 118 -1.73 6.84 9.74
CA MET A 118 -1.09 7.94 10.44
C MET A 118 -1.27 9.23 9.65
N THR A 119 -2.19 10.08 10.09
CA THR A 119 -2.41 11.41 9.55
C THR A 119 -3.10 12.27 10.58
N GLN A 120 -2.82 13.58 10.57
CA GLN A 120 -3.59 14.56 11.31
C GLN A 120 -4.61 15.16 10.35
N TYR A 121 -5.87 14.78 10.51
CA TYR A 121 -6.94 15.30 9.67
C TYR A 121 -7.13 16.79 9.93
N CYS A 122 -7.11 17.56 8.85
CA CYS A 122 -7.35 18.99 8.90
C CYS A 122 -8.78 19.31 8.53
N TRP A 123 -9.35 18.57 7.58
CA TRP A 123 -10.72 18.76 7.12
C TRP A 123 -11.46 17.45 7.23
N LEU A 124 -12.74 17.52 7.58
CA LEU A 124 -13.62 16.37 7.43
C LEU A 124 -13.93 16.13 5.95
N ASP A 125 -14.15 17.19 5.18
CA ASP A 125 -14.65 17.17 3.79
C ASP A 125 -13.69 17.79 2.79
N PHE A 126 -13.74 17.36 1.52
CA PHE A 126 -12.91 17.89 0.43
C PHE A 126 -13.23 19.36 0.10
N ASP A 127 -14.47 19.80 0.35
CA ASP A 127 -14.91 21.19 0.17
C ASP A 127 -14.40 22.14 1.28
N LYS A 128 -13.70 21.61 2.30
CA LYS A 128 -13.10 22.39 3.39
C LYS A 128 -14.14 23.20 4.17
N GLN A 129 -15.34 22.65 4.36
CA GLN A 129 -16.40 23.28 5.15
C GLN A 129 -16.24 22.99 6.64
N TYR A 130 -15.72 21.82 6.99
CA TYR A 130 -15.70 21.30 8.34
C TYR A 130 -14.25 21.11 8.82
N ALA A 131 -13.73 22.13 9.51
CA ALA A 131 -12.39 22.11 10.09
C ALA A 131 -12.28 21.10 11.24
N MET A 132 -11.18 20.36 11.27
CA MET A 132 -10.81 19.39 12.32
C MET A 132 -9.50 19.72 13.02
N ALA A 133 -8.63 20.57 12.44
CA ALA A 133 -7.37 20.89 13.10
C ALA A 133 -7.60 21.79 14.31
N ASN A 134 -6.94 21.46 15.43
CA ASN A 134 -7.06 22.21 16.70
C ASN A 134 -6.40 23.60 16.66
N LEU A 135 -5.59 23.89 15.64
CA LEU A 135 -4.90 25.17 15.46
C LEU A 135 -5.08 25.68 14.04
N LEU A 136 -5.38 26.97 13.91
CA LEU A 136 -5.51 27.64 12.60
C LEU A 136 -4.24 27.52 11.75
N THR A 137 -3.06 27.51 12.37
CA THR A 137 -1.78 27.35 11.68
C THR A 137 -1.58 25.94 11.11
N LEU A 138 -2.16 24.92 11.74
CA LEU A 138 -2.18 23.56 11.19
C LEU A 138 -3.17 23.47 10.04
N GLN A 139 -4.36 24.05 10.20
CA GLN A 139 -5.41 24.10 9.17
C GLN A 139 -4.92 24.65 7.83
N GLN A 140 -4.09 25.70 7.86
CA GLN A 140 -3.56 26.38 6.67
C GLN A 140 -2.48 25.60 5.92
N ARG A 141 -1.90 24.54 6.50
CA ARG A 141 -0.87 23.72 5.83
C ARG A 141 -1.47 22.62 4.96
N CYS A 142 -2.77 22.36 5.08
CA CYS A 142 -3.40 21.15 4.56
C CYS A 142 -4.05 21.42 3.20
N HIS A 143 -3.24 21.31 2.16
CA HIS A 143 -3.66 21.45 0.77
C HIS A 143 -3.07 20.31 -0.08
N ALA A 144 -3.76 19.96 -1.16
CA ALA A 144 -3.37 18.99 -2.20
C ALA A 144 -3.11 17.52 -1.80
N ASN A 145 -2.95 17.19 -0.50
CA ASN A 145 -2.77 15.82 -0.03
C ASN A 145 -4.07 15.22 0.52
N GLY A 146 -4.53 14.11 -0.06
CA GLY A 146 -5.77 13.42 0.29
C GLY A 146 -5.84 13.00 1.76
N THR A 147 -4.70 12.69 2.36
CA THR A 147 -4.60 12.13 3.71
C THR A 147 -5.06 13.12 4.78
N PHE A 148 -5.09 14.42 4.46
CA PHE A 148 -5.52 15.48 5.39
C PHE A 148 -7.03 15.64 5.46
N TYR A 149 -7.77 14.96 4.58
CA TYR A 149 -9.22 15.02 4.51
C TYR A 149 -9.79 13.69 4.98
N LEU A 150 -10.60 13.70 6.03
CA LEU A 150 -11.21 12.46 6.53
C LEU A 150 -12.18 11.85 5.50
N GLU A 151 -12.75 12.66 4.61
CA GLU A 151 -13.58 12.22 3.49
C GLU A 151 -12.86 11.23 2.58
N SER A 152 -11.54 11.36 2.39
CA SER A 152 -10.75 10.39 1.61
C SER A 152 -10.95 8.96 2.14
N MET A 153 -10.84 8.82 3.45
CA MET A 153 -11.06 7.61 4.20
C MET A 153 -12.53 7.17 4.12
N LEU A 154 -13.46 8.05 4.52
CA LEU A 154 -14.87 7.71 4.72
C LEU A 154 -15.60 7.33 3.43
N ARG A 155 -15.19 7.88 2.29
CA ARG A 155 -15.75 7.51 0.98
C ARG A 155 -15.30 6.14 0.49
N ASN A 156 -14.21 5.60 1.04
CA ASN A 156 -13.55 4.40 0.54
C ASN A 156 -13.68 3.19 1.47
N ILE A 157 -14.54 3.27 2.50
CA ILE A 157 -14.76 2.21 3.47
C ILE A 157 -16.24 1.88 3.60
N GLY A 158 -16.55 0.64 4.00
CA GLY A 158 -17.90 0.23 4.39
C GLY A 158 -18.28 0.79 5.77
N TRP A 159 -19.33 1.62 5.83
CA TRP A 159 -19.75 2.27 7.07
C TRP A 159 -20.37 1.30 8.08
N VAL A 160 -20.97 0.20 7.62
CA VAL A 160 -21.54 -0.83 8.48
C VAL A 160 -20.43 -1.53 9.27
N GLU A 161 -19.39 -1.98 8.58
CA GLU A 161 -18.20 -2.59 9.17
C GLU A 161 -17.46 -1.59 10.07
N PHE A 162 -17.34 -0.34 9.63
CA PHE A 162 -16.71 0.72 10.41
C PHE A 162 -17.41 0.91 11.76
N ALA A 163 -18.74 0.93 11.75
CA ALA A 163 -19.53 1.09 12.96
C ALA A 163 -19.47 -0.14 13.88
N VAL A 164 -19.21 -1.34 13.34
CA VAL A 164 -18.91 -2.54 14.15
C VAL A 164 -17.55 -2.41 14.83
N CYS A 165 -16.52 -1.94 14.12
CA CYS A 165 -15.16 -1.83 14.65
C CYS A 165 -15.02 -0.74 15.72
N TRP A 166 -15.64 0.42 15.49
CA TRP A 166 -15.41 1.62 16.29
C TRP A 166 -16.63 2.07 17.08
N GLY A 167 -17.77 1.40 16.90
CA GLY A 167 -19.04 1.69 17.55
C GLY A 167 -19.85 2.76 16.82
N ASN A 168 -21.17 2.52 16.70
CA ASN A 168 -22.11 3.48 16.10
C ASN A 168 -21.95 4.88 16.70
N HIS A 169 -21.79 4.97 18.02
CA HIS A 169 -21.74 6.26 18.73
C HIS A 169 -20.50 7.09 18.42
N ALA A 170 -19.41 6.49 17.95
CA ALA A 170 -18.16 7.20 17.77
C ALA A 170 -18.25 8.22 16.64
N PHE A 171 -18.77 7.79 15.48
CA PHE A 171 -19.01 8.67 14.35
C PHE A 171 -20.12 9.69 14.65
N GLU A 172 -21.13 9.26 15.41
CA GLU A 172 -22.26 10.09 15.81
C GLU A 172 -21.81 11.31 16.64
N PHE A 173 -21.09 11.06 17.74
CA PHE A 173 -20.55 12.12 18.60
C PHE A 173 -19.50 12.96 17.88
N ALA A 174 -18.60 12.31 17.14
CA ALA A 174 -17.51 13.00 16.46
C ALA A 174 -18.02 13.98 15.40
N PHE A 175 -19.02 13.58 14.61
CA PHE A 175 -19.40 14.26 13.38
C PHE A 175 -20.91 14.35 13.15
N ALA A 176 -21.63 13.22 13.19
CA ALA A 176 -22.96 13.14 12.58
C ALA A 176 -23.97 14.10 13.22
N ASP A 177 -23.93 14.28 14.54
CA ASP A 177 -24.84 15.19 15.25
C ASP A 177 -24.68 16.65 14.77
N ALA A 178 -23.44 17.11 14.62
CA ALA A 178 -23.16 18.45 14.10
C ALA A 178 -23.55 18.58 12.61
N LEU A 179 -23.29 17.56 11.81
CA LEU A 179 -23.62 17.56 10.38
C LEU A 179 -25.13 17.60 10.12
N ARG A 180 -25.92 16.86 10.92
CA ARG A 180 -27.39 16.83 10.79
C ARG A 180 -28.07 18.14 11.14
N ALA A 181 -27.37 19.08 11.79
CA ALA A 181 -27.89 20.42 12.03
C ALA A 181 -28.00 21.26 10.76
N THR A 182 -27.40 20.83 9.64
CA THR A 182 -27.36 21.59 8.38
C THR A 182 -27.79 20.73 7.18
N HIS A 183 -28.42 21.34 6.17
CA HIS A 183 -28.78 20.63 4.95
C HIS A 183 -27.54 20.14 4.18
N ALA A 184 -26.47 20.94 4.17
CA ALA A 184 -25.20 20.57 3.53
C ALA A 184 -24.59 19.33 4.19
N GLY A 185 -24.55 19.27 5.52
CA GLY A 185 -24.01 18.12 6.25
C GLY A 185 -24.84 16.84 6.06
N VAL A 186 -26.16 16.93 6.00
CA VAL A 186 -27.02 15.78 5.67
C VAL A 186 -26.75 15.26 4.25
N ALA A 187 -26.60 16.16 3.27
CA ALA A 187 -26.28 15.77 1.90
C ALA A 187 -24.89 15.11 1.81
N TRP A 188 -23.89 15.68 2.49
CA TRP A 188 -22.55 15.11 2.56
C TRP A 188 -22.55 13.72 3.19
N LEU A 189 -23.28 13.50 4.30
CA LEU A 189 -23.41 12.19 4.94
C LEU A 189 -23.95 11.13 3.97
N GLN A 190 -25.00 11.46 3.20
CA GLN A 190 -25.62 10.54 2.24
C GLN A 190 -24.71 10.23 1.04
N GLN A 191 -23.93 11.23 0.59
CA GLN A 191 -23.01 11.04 -0.53
C GLN A 191 -21.81 10.19 -0.10
N THR A 192 -21.23 10.49 1.06
CA THR A 192 -19.99 9.86 1.55
C THR A 192 -20.22 8.41 1.97
N ASN A 193 -21.31 8.10 2.68
CA ASN A 193 -21.54 6.76 3.21
C ASN A 193 -21.88 5.70 2.15
N THR A 194 -22.22 6.11 0.93
CA THR A 194 -22.53 5.21 -0.18
C THR A 194 -21.47 5.25 -1.29
N ALA A 195 -20.47 6.13 -1.20
CA ALA A 195 -19.49 6.35 -2.26
C ALA A 195 -18.75 5.06 -2.65
N VAL A 196 -18.29 4.25 -1.68
CA VAL A 196 -17.54 3.01 -1.94
C VAL A 196 -18.33 2.00 -2.80
N PHE A 197 -19.66 1.97 -2.67
CA PHE A 197 -20.54 1.05 -3.38
C PHE A 197 -21.02 1.61 -4.72
N ASN A 198 -21.15 2.93 -4.82
CA ASN A 198 -21.73 3.61 -5.98
C ASN A 198 -20.70 4.08 -6.99
N THR A 199 -19.43 4.22 -6.60
CA THR A 199 -18.37 4.76 -7.46
C THR A 199 -17.30 3.70 -7.76
N PRO A 200 -16.99 3.40 -9.03
CA PRO A 200 -15.79 2.65 -9.35
C PRO A 200 -14.53 3.49 -9.03
N VAL A 201 -13.39 2.81 -8.86
CA VAL A 201 -12.11 3.42 -8.46
C VAL A 201 -11.76 4.65 -9.31
N ASN A 202 -11.85 4.54 -10.63
CA ASN A 202 -11.51 5.62 -11.55
C ASN A 202 -12.39 6.88 -11.39
N VAL A 203 -13.67 6.71 -11.03
CA VAL A 203 -14.59 7.82 -10.78
C VAL A 203 -14.27 8.49 -9.45
N GLU A 204 -13.91 7.71 -8.43
CA GLU A 204 -13.49 8.26 -7.13
C GLU A 204 -12.15 9.00 -7.24
N VAL A 205 -11.20 8.46 -8.00
CA VAL A 205 -9.94 9.16 -8.33
C VAL A 205 -10.22 10.49 -9.02
N ALA A 206 -11.11 10.52 -10.01
CA ALA A 206 -11.50 11.75 -10.68
C ALA A 206 -12.19 12.74 -9.73
N PHE A 207 -12.96 12.25 -8.76
CA PHE A 207 -13.59 13.08 -7.73
C PHE A 207 -12.55 13.75 -6.83
N TRP A 208 -11.52 13.02 -6.37
CA TRP A 208 -10.42 13.59 -5.58
C TRP A 208 -9.64 14.64 -6.37
N VAL A 209 -9.28 14.33 -7.62
CA VAL A 209 -8.56 15.26 -8.51
C VAL A 209 -9.38 16.52 -8.79
N ALA A 210 -10.70 16.40 -8.94
CA ALA A 210 -11.59 17.56 -9.11
C ALA A 210 -11.59 18.50 -7.89
N HIS A 211 -11.25 18.01 -6.69
CA HIS A 211 -11.07 18.80 -5.47
C HIS A 211 -9.61 19.27 -5.27
N GLY A 212 -8.77 19.12 -6.29
CA GLY A 212 -7.38 19.56 -6.27
C GLY A 212 -6.47 18.68 -5.40
N ILE A 213 -6.82 17.41 -5.21
CA ILE A 213 -5.96 16.41 -4.57
C ILE A 213 -5.15 15.69 -5.64
N ASP A 214 -3.83 15.67 -5.52
CA ASP A 214 -2.92 15.08 -6.50
C ASP A 214 -2.08 13.91 -5.94
N HIS A 215 -1.99 13.78 -4.62
CA HIS A 215 -1.33 12.67 -3.95
C HIS A 215 -1.98 12.35 -2.59
N ASP A 216 -1.66 11.18 -2.04
CA ASP A 216 -1.99 10.77 -0.68
C ASP A 216 -0.71 10.29 0.01
N THR A 217 -0.18 11.12 0.91
CA THR A 217 1.05 10.80 1.64
C THR A 217 0.81 10.90 3.13
N THR A 218 0.75 9.74 3.77
CA THR A 218 0.57 9.60 5.23
C THR A 218 1.75 10.18 6.02
N GLN A 219 1.54 10.56 7.27
CA GLN A 219 2.62 11.01 8.16
C GLN A 219 3.48 9.84 8.62
N PHE A 220 4.76 10.13 8.92
CA PHE A 220 5.67 9.14 9.47
C PHE A 220 5.18 8.62 10.82
N GLN A 221 5.32 7.31 11.01
CA GLN A 221 5.06 6.64 12.29
C GLN A 221 6.09 5.54 12.54
N ASN A 222 6.31 5.21 13.82
CA ASN A 222 7.11 4.05 14.21
C ASN A 222 6.45 3.11 15.22
N PHE A 223 5.14 3.26 15.44
CA PHE A 223 4.36 2.37 16.30
C PHE A 223 3.91 1.07 15.59
N LYS A 224 4.05 0.99 14.27
CA LYS A 224 3.82 -0.22 13.47
C LYS A 224 4.86 -0.38 12.36
N SER A 225 5.26 -1.62 12.06
CA SER A 225 6.00 -1.96 10.86
C SER A 225 5.05 -2.09 9.67
N LEU A 226 5.54 -1.74 8.48
CA LEU A 226 4.79 -1.91 7.24
C LEU A 226 5.10 -3.29 6.63
N GLY A 227 4.05 -3.94 6.14
CA GLY A 227 4.18 -5.12 5.30
C GLY A 227 4.58 -4.72 3.89
N LEU A 228 5.42 -5.54 3.26
CA LEU A 228 5.86 -5.32 1.89
C LEU A 228 6.17 -6.68 1.25
N THR A 229 5.58 -6.93 0.10
CA THR A 229 5.93 -8.07 -0.74
C THR A 229 6.45 -7.54 -2.07
N LYS A 230 7.73 -7.80 -2.35
CA LYS A 230 8.35 -7.52 -3.64
C LYS A 230 8.56 -8.83 -4.37
N ILE A 231 8.08 -8.91 -5.60
CA ILE A 231 8.25 -10.04 -6.50
C ILE A 231 8.82 -9.55 -7.83
N PHE A 232 9.60 -10.40 -8.48
CA PHE A 232 9.94 -10.24 -9.90
C PHE A 232 9.60 -11.56 -10.60
N SER A 233 9.43 -11.53 -11.92
CA SER A 233 9.14 -12.75 -12.68
C SER A 233 10.30 -13.11 -13.59
N ILE A 234 10.57 -14.41 -13.72
CA ILE A 234 11.46 -14.95 -14.75
C ILE A 234 10.55 -15.51 -15.85
N GLU A 235 10.61 -14.91 -17.03
CA GLU A 235 9.90 -15.40 -18.21
C GLU A 235 10.83 -16.25 -19.07
N ASN A 236 10.42 -17.48 -19.37
CA ASN A 236 11.20 -18.38 -20.19
C ASN A 236 10.94 -18.18 -21.70
N ALA A 237 11.71 -18.87 -22.54
CA ALA A 237 11.66 -18.71 -24.00
C ALA A 237 10.33 -19.12 -24.67
N ILE A 238 9.40 -19.75 -23.93
CA ILE A 238 8.06 -20.12 -24.43
C ILE A 238 6.96 -19.24 -23.82
N GLY A 239 7.32 -18.18 -23.10
CA GLY A 239 6.39 -17.17 -22.56
C GLY A 239 5.78 -17.54 -21.21
N ILE A 240 6.33 -18.50 -20.47
CA ILE A 240 5.88 -18.81 -19.11
C ILE A 240 6.65 -17.93 -18.13
N ALA A 241 5.92 -17.06 -17.43
CA ALA A 241 6.45 -16.23 -16.36
C ALA A 241 6.27 -16.92 -14.99
N VAL A 242 7.37 -17.08 -14.26
CA VAL A 242 7.39 -17.67 -12.92
C VAL A 242 7.75 -16.60 -11.89
N PRO A 243 6.89 -16.32 -10.89
CA PRO A 243 7.14 -15.29 -9.89
C PRO A 243 8.16 -15.74 -8.84
N MET A 244 9.04 -14.83 -8.46
CA MET A 244 10.15 -15.03 -7.54
C MET A 244 10.14 -13.94 -6.45
N ALA A 245 10.37 -14.34 -5.20
CA ALA A 245 10.21 -13.46 -4.04
C ALA A 245 11.48 -12.67 -3.71
N LEU A 246 11.49 -11.38 -4.02
CA LEU A 246 12.63 -10.50 -3.71
C LEU A 246 12.71 -10.15 -2.22
N LYS A 247 11.58 -9.76 -1.64
CA LYS A 247 11.47 -9.36 -0.24
C LYS A 247 10.07 -9.61 0.27
N HIS A 248 9.98 -10.08 1.50
CA HIS A 248 8.71 -10.20 2.21
C HIS A 248 8.88 -9.70 3.64
N THR A 249 8.09 -8.70 4.03
CA THR A 249 7.94 -8.23 5.41
C THR A 249 6.47 -8.25 5.79
N THR A 250 6.19 -8.56 7.05
CA THR A 250 4.85 -8.53 7.62
C THR A 250 4.63 -7.25 8.43
N ALA A 251 3.40 -6.75 8.39
CA ALA A 251 2.99 -5.65 9.26
C ALA A 251 2.83 -6.17 10.70
N ALA A 252 3.28 -5.38 11.68
CA ALA A 252 3.17 -5.71 13.09
C ALA A 252 3.16 -4.43 13.93
N TRP A 253 2.54 -4.49 15.10
CA TRP A 253 2.65 -3.44 16.10
C TRP A 253 4.04 -3.49 16.76
N LEU A 254 4.62 -2.32 16.98
CA LEU A 254 5.96 -2.18 17.55
C LEU A 254 5.88 -1.63 18.98
N PRO A 255 6.78 -2.08 19.88
CA PRO A 255 6.82 -1.59 21.26
C PRO A 255 7.33 -0.14 21.37
N SER A 256 8.11 0.33 20.39
CA SER A 256 8.64 1.70 20.37
C SER A 256 7.67 2.65 19.67
N GLN A 257 6.78 3.28 20.44
CA GLN A 257 5.72 4.15 19.91
C GLN A 257 6.09 5.64 20.06
N THR A 258 7.31 6.02 19.70
CA THR A 258 7.79 7.39 20.00
C THR A 258 7.08 8.47 19.18
N THR A 259 6.57 8.16 17.98
CA THR A 259 5.76 9.12 17.20
C THR A 259 4.41 9.41 17.86
N MET A 260 3.87 8.50 18.68
CA MET A 260 2.63 8.73 19.44
C MET A 260 2.78 9.81 20.52
N LYS A 261 4.01 10.16 20.91
CA LYS A 261 4.27 11.32 21.80
C LYS A 261 4.01 12.66 21.11
N LEU A 262 4.12 12.72 19.77
CA LEU A 262 3.85 13.92 18.99
C LEU A 262 2.37 13.99 18.60
N TYR A 263 1.82 12.87 18.14
CA TYR A 263 0.40 12.73 17.83
C TYR A 263 -0.01 11.25 17.93
N TRP A 264 -1.07 10.97 18.69
CA TRP A 264 -1.52 9.61 19.01
C TRP A 264 -2.45 8.96 17.98
N ALA A 265 -2.60 9.54 16.78
CA ALA A 265 -3.46 9.08 15.70
C ALA A 265 -4.98 9.23 15.96
N PHE A 266 -5.74 9.27 14.86
CA PHE A 266 -7.19 9.49 14.89
C PHE A 266 -7.96 8.39 15.61
N GLY A 267 -7.49 7.15 15.52
CA GLY A 267 -8.07 6.04 16.28
C GLY A 267 -8.10 6.29 17.79
N MET A 268 -7.10 6.99 18.34
CA MET A 268 -7.09 7.34 19.76
C MET A 268 -8.05 8.48 20.08
N ASP A 269 -8.24 9.44 19.17
CA ASP A 269 -9.27 10.47 19.29
C ASP A 269 -10.67 9.83 19.39
N ILE A 270 -10.96 8.84 18.54
CA ILE A 270 -12.20 8.05 18.57
C ILE A 270 -12.38 7.31 19.90
N VAL A 271 -11.34 6.62 20.40
CA VAL A 271 -11.39 5.92 21.68
C VAL A 271 -11.64 6.89 22.83
N ALA A 272 -11.01 8.07 22.81
CA ALA A 272 -11.17 9.08 23.84
C ALA A 272 -12.61 9.61 23.90
N ILE A 273 -13.28 9.87 22.78
CA ILE A 273 -14.65 10.41 22.80
C ILE A 273 -15.72 9.34 23.08
N THR A 274 -15.39 8.05 22.99
CA THR A 274 -16.32 6.94 23.22
C THR A 274 -16.14 6.27 24.58
N SER A 275 -15.01 6.47 25.26
CA SER A 275 -14.75 5.90 26.56
C SER A 275 -15.51 6.64 27.67
N PRO A 276 -16.43 6.01 28.44
CA PRO A 276 -17.26 6.70 29.42
C PRO A 276 -16.51 7.44 30.53
N ASN A 277 -15.28 7.01 30.83
CA ASN A 277 -14.42 7.61 31.85
C ASN A 277 -13.50 8.71 31.30
N SER A 278 -13.57 8.99 30.00
CA SER A 278 -12.76 10.03 29.36
C SER A 278 -13.35 11.41 29.62
N PRO A 279 -12.53 12.44 29.88
CA PRO A 279 -13.01 13.80 30.05
C PRO A 279 -13.67 14.40 28.80
N VAL A 280 -13.41 13.80 27.62
CA VAL A 280 -13.98 14.23 26.32
C VAL A 280 -15.04 13.26 25.81
N PHE A 281 -15.61 12.42 26.68
CA PHE A 281 -16.70 11.51 26.30
C PHE A 281 -17.88 12.29 25.68
N GLY A 282 -18.39 11.80 24.54
CA GLY A 282 -19.50 12.42 23.82
C GLY A 282 -19.17 13.75 23.12
N SER A 283 -17.89 14.13 23.06
CA SER A 283 -17.43 15.35 22.42
C SER A 283 -17.23 15.16 20.91
N SER A 284 -17.36 16.26 20.16
CA SER A 284 -17.08 16.29 18.73
C SER A 284 -15.62 16.61 18.46
N VAL A 285 -15.08 16.16 17.33
CA VAL A 285 -13.73 16.53 16.86
C VAL A 285 -13.76 17.62 15.78
N LEU A 286 -14.95 18.15 15.46
CA LEU A 286 -15.10 19.29 14.57
C LEU A 286 -14.86 20.59 15.34
N ALA A 287 -13.96 21.43 14.83
CA ALA A 287 -13.54 22.67 15.49
C ALA A 287 -14.70 23.66 15.72
N ALA A 288 -15.72 23.64 14.86
CA ALA A 288 -16.89 24.51 14.97
C ALA A 288 -18.01 23.95 15.84
N SER A 289 -17.87 22.73 16.39
CA SER A 289 -18.91 22.12 17.23
C SER A 289 -18.98 22.79 18.60
N ALA A 290 -20.21 22.91 19.14
CA ALA A 290 -20.44 23.41 20.49
C ALA A 290 -19.86 22.48 21.58
N THR A 291 -19.62 21.21 21.25
CA THR A 291 -19.08 20.17 22.15
C THR A 291 -17.69 19.72 21.73
N VAL A 292 -16.87 20.60 21.15
CA VAL A 292 -15.54 20.24 20.65
C VAL A 292 -14.61 19.71 21.75
N ALA A 293 -13.95 18.57 21.50
CA ALA A 293 -13.10 17.86 22.44
C ALA A 293 -11.79 18.60 22.78
N TYR A 294 -11.26 19.37 21.82
CA TYR A 294 -9.94 20.00 21.90
C TYR A 294 -10.02 21.53 21.77
N ALA A 295 -10.92 22.16 22.53
CA ALA A 295 -10.98 23.62 22.62
C ALA A 295 -9.65 24.19 23.17
N ASN A 296 -9.17 25.29 22.58
CA ASN A 296 -8.09 26.10 23.15
C ASN A 296 -8.62 27.05 24.23
#